data_AF-A0A2U1QZZ8-F1
#
_entry.id   AF-A0A2U1QZZ8-F1
#
_cell.length_a   1.000
_cell.length_b   1.000
_cell.length_c   1.000
_cell.angle_alpha   90.00
_cell.angle_beta   90.00
_cell.angle_gamma   90.00
#
_symmetry.space_group_name_H-M   'P 1'
#
loop_
_entity.id
_entity.type
_entity.pdbx_description
1 polymer ?
#
loop_
_entity_poly.entity_id
_entity_poly.type
_entity_poly.pdbx_seq_one_letter_code
_entity_poly.pdbx_strand_id
1 'polypeptide(L)'
;MNIKISELNDLKNKQKFSDEEWEKRGLNPSEKDLCIKLEIFFNNLLVKLISTCENKKSEEEIKNVLENYLGKIDSHEFDTEEREFIADYFEEIAQILKINIGEKLNFLVYQIPLNNYELTKKQYSDKILEDERKRHEILSTECRKCKTQLETFILERDSEIPDFDFEIVKCVKCLEYNILDNGPGIKRYRFLNYELVEELPKDIYDLEKA
;
A
#
# COMPACT_ATOMS: atom_id res chain seq x y z
N MET A 1 27.34 -4.68 -21.61
CA MET A 1 28.14 -4.14 -20.50
C MET A 1 28.23 -2.61 -20.59
N ASN A 2 28.62 -2.04 -21.75
CA ASN A 2 28.66 -0.59 -21.94
C ASN A 2 27.31 0.14 -21.79
N ILE A 3 26.19 -0.47 -22.22
CA ILE A 3 24.85 0.13 -22.06
C ILE A 3 24.46 0.24 -20.58
N LYS A 4 24.63 -0.85 -19.80
CA LYS A 4 24.39 -0.85 -18.35
C LYS A 4 25.18 0.26 -17.63
N ILE A 5 26.45 0.43 -17.99
CA ILE A 5 27.32 1.47 -17.40
C ILE A 5 26.84 2.88 -17.77
N SER A 6 26.37 3.09 -19.01
CA SER A 6 25.79 4.37 -19.43
C SER A 6 24.55 4.70 -18.61
N GLU A 7 23.61 3.77 -18.51
CA GLU A 7 22.35 3.97 -17.77
C GLU A 7 22.58 4.23 -16.27
N LEU A 8 23.54 3.52 -15.65
CA LEU A 8 23.93 3.79 -14.27
C LEU A 8 24.58 5.17 -14.09
N ASN A 9 25.34 5.65 -15.08
CA ASN A 9 25.91 7.01 -15.04
C ASN A 9 24.82 8.07 -15.19
N ASP A 10 23.83 7.84 -16.05
CA ASP A 10 22.70 8.76 -16.21
C ASP A 10 21.91 8.87 -14.90
N LEU A 11 21.61 7.74 -14.25
CA LEU A 11 20.93 7.71 -12.94
C LEU A 11 21.76 8.37 -11.83
N LYS A 12 23.09 8.24 -11.88
CA LYS A 12 23.99 8.89 -10.92
C LYS A 12 23.97 10.42 -11.06
N ASN A 13 23.86 10.93 -12.29
CA ASN A 13 23.84 12.37 -12.55
C ASN A 13 22.48 13.03 -12.28
N LYS A 14 21.43 12.24 -12.07
CA LYS A 14 20.11 12.70 -11.64
C LYS A 14 20.11 13.08 -10.16
N GLN A 15 19.40 14.15 -9.79
CA GLN A 15 19.03 14.40 -8.39
C GLN A 15 17.81 13.53 -8.08
N LYS A 16 18.03 12.43 -7.36
CA LYS A 16 17.06 11.34 -7.19
C LYS A 16 15.99 11.68 -6.15
N PHE A 17 16.36 12.45 -5.13
CA PHE A 17 15.50 12.84 -4.02
C PHE A 17 15.28 14.36 -3.98
N SER A 18 15.21 15.01 -5.15
CA SER A 18 14.84 16.43 -5.21
C SER A 18 13.33 16.61 -5.02
N ASP A 19 12.91 17.81 -4.63
CA ASP A 19 11.50 18.13 -4.42
C ASP A 19 10.67 17.82 -5.67
N GLU A 20 11.21 18.08 -6.86
CA GLU A 20 10.54 17.80 -8.13
C GLU A 20 10.30 16.29 -8.37
N GLU A 21 11.16 15.42 -7.86
CA GLU A 21 10.97 13.97 -7.99
C GLU A 21 9.91 13.44 -7.00
N TRP A 22 9.81 14.03 -5.81
CA TRP A 22 8.71 13.78 -4.87
C TRP A 22 7.37 14.27 -5.44
N GLU A 23 7.34 15.47 -6.01
CA GLU A 23 6.14 16.06 -6.62
C GLU A 23 5.62 15.25 -7.81
N LYS A 24 6.52 14.69 -8.65
CA LYS A 24 6.13 13.79 -9.76
C LYS A 24 5.38 12.55 -9.27
N ARG A 25 5.58 12.15 -8.02
CA ARG A 25 4.90 11.02 -7.37
C ARG A 25 3.61 11.45 -6.65
N GLY A 26 3.31 12.75 -6.61
CA GLY A 26 2.19 13.31 -5.85
C GLY A 26 2.43 13.32 -4.35
N LEU A 27 3.69 13.28 -3.92
CA LEU A 27 4.10 13.20 -2.52
C LEU A 27 4.72 14.52 -2.06
N ASN A 28 4.68 14.78 -0.76
CA ASN A 28 5.46 15.87 -0.20
C ASN A 28 6.92 15.43 -0.06
N PRO A 29 7.90 16.31 -0.33
CA PRO A 29 9.29 15.98 -0.07
C PRO A 29 9.53 15.67 1.40
N SER A 30 10.30 14.61 1.67
CA SER A 30 10.82 14.33 3.01
C SER A 30 11.74 15.44 3.51
N GLU A 31 12.13 15.35 4.80
CA GLU A 31 13.09 16.28 5.38
C GLU A 31 14.38 16.36 4.56
N LYS A 32 14.86 17.59 4.35
CA LYS A 32 16.03 17.87 3.50
C LYS A 32 17.26 17.05 3.87
N ASP A 33 17.50 16.86 5.17
CA ASP A 33 18.63 16.07 5.65
C ASP A 33 18.51 14.59 5.27
N LEU A 34 17.29 14.04 5.27
CA LEU A 34 17.03 12.68 4.82
C LEU A 34 17.23 12.56 3.31
N CYS A 35 16.70 13.49 2.52
CA CYS A 35 16.92 13.53 1.07
C CYS A 35 18.41 13.57 0.72
N ILE A 36 19.21 14.38 1.42
CA ILE A 36 20.67 14.44 1.24
C ILE A 36 21.32 13.09 1.60
N LYS A 37 20.93 12.46 2.71
CA LYS A 37 21.46 11.15 3.12
C LYS A 37 21.17 10.08 2.06
N LEU A 38 19.94 10.03 1.55
CA LEU A 38 19.52 9.08 0.51
C LEU A 38 20.25 9.35 -0.81
N GLU A 39 20.40 10.61 -1.21
CA GLU A 39 21.14 10.99 -2.41
C GLU A 39 22.60 10.51 -2.34
N ILE A 40 23.28 10.76 -1.22
CA ILE A 40 24.65 10.29 -0.98
C ILE A 40 24.71 8.76 -0.99
N PHE A 41 23.76 8.10 -0.34
CA PHE A 41 23.70 6.64 -0.26
C PHE A 41 23.58 5.99 -1.65
N PHE A 42 22.63 6.45 -2.48
CA PHE A 42 22.43 5.92 -3.82
C PHE A 42 23.58 6.28 -4.76
N ASN A 43 24.16 7.48 -4.64
CA ASN A 43 25.34 7.83 -5.44
C ASN A 43 26.55 6.95 -5.10
N ASN A 44 26.75 6.59 -3.84
CA ASN A 44 27.77 5.65 -3.42
C ASN A 44 27.52 4.23 -3.96
N LEU A 45 26.26 3.76 -3.95
CA LEU A 45 25.87 2.50 -4.58
C LEU A 45 26.20 2.50 -6.08
N LEU A 46 25.77 3.54 -6.81
CA LEU A 46 25.97 3.65 -8.25
C LEU A 46 27.47 3.69 -8.61
N VAL A 47 28.29 4.45 -7.89
CA VAL A 47 29.75 4.44 -8.06
C VAL A 47 30.34 3.04 -7.86
N LYS A 48 29.86 2.31 -6.85
CA LYS A 48 30.34 0.95 -6.58
C LYS A 48 29.91 -0.03 -7.68
N LEU A 49 28.68 0.07 -8.18
CA LEU A 49 28.18 -0.77 -9.26
C LEU A 49 28.87 -0.51 -10.59
N ILE A 50 29.07 0.76 -10.94
CA ILE A 50 29.80 1.18 -12.15
C ILE A 50 31.22 0.60 -12.13
N SER A 51 31.98 0.84 -11.05
CA SER A 51 33.34 0.29 -10.92
C SER A 51 33.38 -1.24 -10.93
N THR A 52 32.36 -1.91 -10.38
CA THR A 52 32.24 -3.37 -10.42
C THR A 52 32.01 -3.85 -11.87
N CYS A 53 31.14 -3.16 -12.63
CA CYS A 53 30.89 -3.46 -14.04
C CYS A 53 32.12 -3.21 -14.92
N GLU A 54 32.84 -2.11 -14.72
CA GLU A 54 34.04 -1.74 -15.48
C GLU A 54 35.17 -2.77 -15.32
N ASN A 55 35.30 -3.32 -14.11
CA ASN A 55 36.28 -4.37 -13.80
C ASN A 55 35.89 -5.77 -14.32
N LYS A 56 34.85 -5.87 -15.18
CA LYS A 56 34.34 -7.11 -15.79
C LYS A 56 34.05 -8.21 -14.77
N LYS A 57 33.56 -7.81 -13.59
CA LYS A 57 33.15 -8.71 -12.53
C LYS A 57 31.94 -9.53 -12.96
N SER A 58 31.76 -10.68 -12.32
CA SER A 58 30.64 -11.58 -12.60
C SER A 58 29.30 -10.94 -12.22
N GLU A 59 28.21 -11.38 -12.85
CA GLU A 59 26.86 -10.90 -12.51
C GLU A 59 26.51 -11.17 -11.04
N GLU A 60 27.04 -12.25 -10.47
CA GLU A 60 26.89 -12.59 -9.05
C GLU A 60 27.61 -11.59 -8.14
N GLU A 61 28.81 -11.13 -8.50
CA GLU A 61 29.50 -10.08 -7.74
C GLU A 61 28.76 -8.75 -7.80
N ILE A 62 28.17 -8.41 -8.96
CA ILE A 62 27.34 -7.20 -9.12
C ILE A 62 26.07 -7.31 -8.27
N LYS A 63 25.41 -8.47 -8.30
CA LYS A 63 24.24 -8.77 -7.45
C LYS A 63 24.57 -8.63 -5.97
N ASN A 64 25.69 -9.21 -5.53
CA ASN A 64 26.13 -9.11 -4.15
C ASN A 64 26.37 -7.64 -3.72
N VAL A 65 26.91 -6.79 -4.59
CA VAL A 65 27.04 -5.35 -4.29
C VAL A 65 25.66 -4.72 -4.06
N LEU A 66 24.71 -4.96 -4.94
CA LEU A 66 23.36 -4.40 -4.85
C LEU A 66 22.65 -4.86 -3.57
N GLU A 67 22.67 -6.17 -3.30
CA GLU A 67 22.02 -6.76 -2.13
C GLU A 67 22.68 -6.31 -0.82
N ASN A 68 24.00 -6.16 -0.79
CA ASN A 68 24.71 -5.64 0.39
C ASN A 68 24.37 -4.19 0.69
N TYR A 69 24.06 -3.36 -0.32
CA TYR A 69 23.56 -2.00 -0.06
C TYR A 69 22.11 -2.03 0.40
N LEU A 70 21.26 -2.84 -0.23
CA LEU A 70 19.87 -2.99 0.19
C LEU A 70 19.77 -3.41 1.66
N GLY A 71 20.60 -4.35 2.11
CA GLY A 71 20.66 -4.79 3.50
C GLY A 71 21.20 -3.75 4.51
N LYS A 72 21.70 -2.60 4.06
CA LYS A 72 22.10 -1.48 4.94
C LYS A 72 20.97 -0.51 5.22
N ILE A 73 19.86 -0.60 4.49
CA ILE A 73 18.68 0.21 4.75
C ILE A 73 17.91 -0.45 5.89
N ASP A 74 17.81 0.24 7.02
CA ASP A 74 16.88 -0.13 8.08
C ASP A 74 15.51 0.44 7.76
N SER A 75 14.58 -0.42 7.35
CA SER A 75 13.21 -0.03 6.98
C SER A 75 12.45 0.68 8.09
N HIS A 76 12.83 0.53 9.36
CA HIS A 76 12.16 1.17 10.49
C HIS A 76 12.48 2.67 10.61
N GLU A 77 13.53 3.16 9.93
CA GLU A 77 13.91 4.58 9.93
C GLU A 77 13.09 5.43 8.95
N PHE A 78 12.26 4.79 8.13
CA PHE A 78 11.55 5.43 7.03
C PHE A 78 10.04 5.24 7.18
N ASP A 79 9.25 6.21 6.75
CA ASP A 79 7.81 6.04 6.60
C ASP A 79 7.45 5.18 5.37
N THR A 80 6.16 5.02 5.09
CA THR A 80 5.72 4.19 3.96
C THR A 80 6.12 4.78 2.61
N GLU A 81 5.97 6.10 2.44
CA GLU A 81 6.23 6.80 1.18
C GLU A 81 7.74 6.78 0.87
N GLU A 82 8.56 6.99 1.89
CA GLU A 82 10.01 6.90 1.83
C GLU A 82 10.49 5.50 1.47
N ARG A 83 9.93 4.45 2.09
CA ARG A 83 10.30 3.06 1.76
C ARG A 83 9.97 2.70 0.33
N GLU A 84 8.80 3.10 -0.16
CA GLU A 84 8.41 2.89 -1.55
C GLU A 84 9.35 3.62 -2.51
N PHE A 85 9.71 4.86 -2.20
CA PHE A 85 10.61 5.62 -3.07
C PHE A 85 12.03 5.04 -3.09
N ILE A 86 12.55 4.58 -1.96
CA ILE A 86 13.82 3.85 -1.89
C ILE A 86 13.74 2.55 -2.72
N ALA A 87 12.64 1.80 -2.57
CA ALA A 87 12.46 0.54 -3.29
C ALA A 87 12.42 0.73 -4.81
N ASP A 88 11.76 1.78 -5.30
CA ASP A 88 11.69 2.11 -6.73
C ASP A 88 13.07 2.36 -7.33
N TYR A 89 13.96 3.07 -6.63
CA TYR A 89 15.33 3.27 -7.13
C TYR A 89 16.17 2.00 -7.10
N PHE A 90 16.01 1.14 -6.10
CA PHE A 90 16.64 -0.18 -6.14
C PHE A 90 16.09 -1.03 -7.29
N GLU A 91 14.79 -0.97 -7.58
CA GLU A 91 14.17 -1.66 -8.71
C GLU A 91 14.70 -1.14 -10.04
N GLU A 92 14.76 0.19 -10.24
CA GLU A 92 15.33 0.81 -11.45
C GLU A 92 16.78 0.33 -11.68
N ILE A 93 17.61 0.33 -10.64
CA ILE A 93 18.98 -0.19 -10.70
C ILE A 93 19.00 -1.69 -11.04
N ALA A 94 18.12 -2.48 -10.43
CA ALA A 94 18.03 -3.91 -10.67
C ALA A 94 17.61 -4.22 -12.12
N GLN A 95 16.70 -3.43 -12.69
CA GLN A 95 16.27 -3.52 -14.08
C GLN A 95 17.41 -3.20 -15.05
N ILE A 96 18.16 -2.10 -14.82
CA ILE A 96 19.37 -1.76 -15.60
C ILE A 96 20.37 -2.92 -15.57
N LEU A 97 20.57 -3.53 -14.39
CA LEU A 97 21.51 -4.62 -14.20
C LEU A 97 20.97 -5.98 -14.65
N LYS A 98 19.67 -6.10 -14.92
CA LYS A 98 18.94 -7.36 -15.18
C LYS A 98 19.07 -8.37 -14.03
N ILE A 99 18.96 -7.89 -12.80
CA ILE A 99 19.07 -8.69 -11.57
C ILE A 99 17.70 -8.74 -10.91
N ASN A 100 17.28 -9.92 -10.44
CA ASN A 100 16.07 -10.04 -9.65
C ASN A 100 16.36 -9.85 -8.16
N ILE A 101 15.76 -8.83 -7.56
CA ILE A 101 15.78 -8.55 -6.12
C ILE A 101 14.38 -8.37 -5.52
N GLY A 102 13.32 -8.74 -6.25
CA GLY A 102 11.92 -8.45 -5.86
C GLY A 102 11.55 -8.95 -4.47
N GLU A 103 12.09 -10.10 -4.06
CA GLU A 103 11.93 -10.65 -2.71
C GLU A 103 12.45 -9.71 -1.62
N LYS A 104 13.63 -9.11 -1.83
CA LYS A 104 14.25 -8.21 -0.87
C LYS A 104 13.60 -6.83 -0.89
N LEU A 105 13.09 -6.39 -2.04
CA LEU A 105 12.30 -5.15 -2.16
C LEU A 105 10.98 -5.27 -1.41
N ASN A 106 10.29 -6.40 -1.54
CA ASN A 106 9.07 -6.67 -0.75
C ASN A 106 9.38 -6.62 0.75
N PHE A 107 10.51 -7.19 1.18
CA PHE A 107 10.93 -7.07 2.58
C PHE A 107 11.20 -5.61 2.97
N LEU A 108 11.88 -4.82 2.13
CA LEU A 108 12.13 -3.41 2.40
C LEU A 108 10.83 -2.62 2.59
N VAL A 109 9.88 -2.74 1.66
CA VAL A 109 8.63 -1.96 1.67
C VAL A 109 7.70 -2.41 2.80
N TYR A 110 7.52 -3.72 2.95
CA TYR A 110 6.50 -4.29 3.83
C TYR A 110 7.04 -4.77 5.18
N GLN A 111 8.36 -4.87 5.36
CA GLN A 111 9.05 -5.30 6.59
C GLN A 111 8.75 -6.74 7.04
N ILE A 112 8.44 -7.65 6.12
CA ILE A 112 7.95 -8.99 6.48
C ILE A 112 8.71 -10.12 5.76
N PRO A 113 9.27 -11.11 6.49
CA PRO A 113 9.93 -12.27 5.89
C PRO A 113 8.97 -13.27 5.24
N LEU A 114 9.46 -13.91 4.16
CA LEU A 114 8.73 -14.60 3.09
C LEU A 114 7.95 -15.88 3.43
N ASN A 115 7.96 -16.41 4.66
CA ASN A 115 7.60 -17.81 4.84
C ASN A 115 6.11 -18.15 4.65
N ASN A 116 5.23 -17.15 4.41
CA ASN A 116 3.86 -17.44 4.02
C ASN A 116 3.12 -16.23 3.43
N TYR A 117 3.44 -15.80 2.21
CA TYR A 117 2.84 -14.63 1.52
C TYR A 117 1.32 -14.52 1.68
N GLU A 118 0.58 -15.62 1.62
CA GLU A 118 -0.88 -15.63 1.83
C GLU A 118 -1.29 -15.35 3.28
N LEU A 119 -0.65 -15.99 4.26
CA LEU A 119 -0.88 -15.65 5.68
C LEU A 119 -0.43 -14.23 5.99
N THR A 120 0.63 -13.76 5.33
CA THR A 120 1.20 -12.43 5.51
C THR A 120 0.29 -11.35 4.95
N LYS A 121 -0.23 -11.53 3.72
CA LYS A 121 -1.24 -10.63 3.14
C LYS A 121 -2.49 -10.59 4.00
N LYS A 122 -2.90 -11.74 4.53
CA LYS A 122 -4.02 -11.84 5.46
C LYS A 122 -3.75 -11.07 6.76
N GLN A 123 -2.61 -11.30 7.42
CA GLN A 123 -2.23 -10.60 8.65
C GLN A 123 -2.14 -9.08 8.49
N TYR A 124 -1.61 -8.61 7.36
CA TYR A 124 -1.56 -7.18 7.06
C TYR A 124 -2.95 -6.59 6.79
N SER A 125 -3.77 -7.29 6.01
CA SER A 125 -5.16 -6.89 5.79
C SER A 125 -5.94 -6.87 7.11
N ASP A 126 -5.72 -7.85 7.98
CA ASP A 126 -6.33 -7.94 9.30
C ASP A 126 -5.85 -6.78 10.20
N LYS A 127 -4.57 -6.39 10.14
CA LYS A 127 -4.03 -5.26 10.90
C LYS A 127 -4.60 -3.92 10.43
N ILE A 128 -4.62 -3.67 9.11
CA ILE A 128 -5.27 -2.47 8.56
C ILE A 128 -6.72 -2.41 9.00
N LEU A 129 -7.44 -3.53 8.88
CA LEU A 129 -8.84 -3.61 9.25
C LEU A 129 -9.03 -3.32 10.74
N GLU A 130 -8.17 -3.85 11.61
CA GLU A 130 -8.20 -3.57 13.05
C GLU A 130 -7.94 -2.10 13.36
N ASP A 131 -7.01 -1.46 12.67
CA ASP A 131 -6.72 -0.03 12.85
C ASP A 131 -7.84 0.86 12.29
N GLU A 132 -8.53 0.43 11.22
CA GLU A 132 -9.77 1.06 10.73
C GLU A 132 -10.89 0.92 11.77
N ARG A 133 -11.05 -0.27 12.39
CA ARG A 133 -12.05 -0.52 13.43
C ARG A 133 -11.87 0.36 14.66
N LYS A 134 -10.63 0.72 15.00
CA LYS A 134 -10.34 1.63 16.13
C LYS A 134 -10.60 3.10 15.79
N ARG A 135 -10.51 3.49 14.52
CA ARG A 135 -10.61 4.88 14.09
C ARG A 135 -12.03 5.31 13.75
N HIS A 136 -12.88 4.38 13.35
CA HIS A 136 -14.21 4.69 12.84
C HIS A 136 -15.30 4.05 13.69
N GLU A 137 -16.45 4.73 13.74
CA GLU A 137 -17.69 4.10 14.22
C GLU A 137 -18.10 2.99 13.25
N ILE A 138 -18.58 1.87 13.79
CA ILE A 138 -19.00 0.71 12.99
C ILE A 138 -20.42 0.32 13.37
N LEU A 139 -21.29 0.24 12.36
CA LEU A 139 -22.58 -0.44 12.47
C LEU A 139 -22.38 -1.89 12.01
N SER A 140 -22.77 -2.86 12.83
CA SER A 140 -22.55 -4.28 12.55
C SER A 140 -23.84 -5.06 12.70
N THR A 141 -24.23 -5.77 11.63
CA THR A 141 -25.41 -6.64 11.60
C THR A 141 -25.02 -8.04 11.15
N GLU A 142 -25.57 -9.07 11.79
CA GLU A 142 -25.32 -10.44 11.36
C GLU A 142 -26.10 -10.81 10.09
N CYS A 143 -25.40 -11.43 9.14
CA CYS A 143 -26.07 -12.10 8.03
C CYS A 143 -27.05 -13.16 8.57
N ARG A 144 -28.31 -13.07 8.18
CA ARG A 144 -29.41 -13.92 8.67
C ARG A 144 -29.12 -15.41 8.52
N LYS A 145 -28.39 -15.80 7.46
CA LYS A 145 -28.09 -17.19 7.11
C LYS A 145 -26.76 -17.69 7.67
N CYS A 146 -25.65 -17.02 7.38
CA CYS A 146 -24.31 -17.53 7.71
C CYS A 146 -23.66 -16.88 8.94
N LYS A 147 -24.35 -15.93 9.57
CA LYS A 147 -23.91 -15.21 10.78
C LYS A 147 -22.61 -14.40 10.62
N THR A 148 -22.14 -14.19 9.39
CA THR A 148 -21.05 -13.24 9.13
C THR A 148 -21.47 -11.82 9.50
N GLN A 149 -20.59 -11.09 10.18
CA GLN A 149 -20.79 -9.68 10.48
C GLN A 149 -20.71 -8.85 9.21
N LEU A 150 -21.80 -8.18 8.87
CA LEU A 150 -21.93 -7.21 7.79
C LEU A 150 -21.66 -5.85 8.43
N GLU A 151 -20.53 -5.24 8.09
CA GLU A 151 -20.02 -4.07 8.81
C GLU A 151 -20.02 -2.83 7.93
N THR A 152 -20.54 -1.73 8.46
CA THR A 152 -20.58 -0.40 7.84
C THR A 152 -19.69 0.54 8.66
N PHE A 153 -18.58 0.98 8.09
CA PHE A 153 -17.63 1.92 8.69
C PHE A 153 -18.05 3.35 8.36
N ILE A 154 -18.39 4.13 9.38
CA ILE A 154 -18.82 5.52 9.23
C ILE A 154 -17.60 6.43 9.15
N LEU A 155 -17.35 6.99 7.97
CA LEU A 155 -16.21 7.88 7.72
C LEU A 155 -16.53 9.35 8.03
N GLU A 156 -17.80 9.74 7.90
CA GLU A 156 -18.25 11.11 8.15
C GLU A 156 -19.74 11.12 8.51
N ARG A 157 -20.09 11.86 9.58
CA ARG A 157 -21.47 12.13 10.01
C ARG A 157 -21.88 13.53 9.59
N ASP A 158 -23.15 13.70 9.25
CA ASP A 158 -23.77 15.00 8.99
C ASP A 158 -25.20 14.99 9.54
N SER A 159 -25.49 15.84 10.51
CA SER A 159 -26.79 15.88 11.20
C SER A 159 -27.94 16.35 10.32
N GLU A 160 -27.67 16.94 9.15
CA GLU A 160 -28.71 17.36 8.21
C GLU A 160 -29.23 16.21 7.33
N ILE A 161 -28.54 15.07 7.32
CA ILE A 161 -28.94 13.90 6.51
C ILE A 161 -30.04 13.12 7.23
N PRO A 162 -31.27 13.08 6.68
CA PRO A 162 -32.38 12.35 7.28
C PRO A 162 -32.21 10.83 7.13
N ASP A 163 -33.08 10.08 7.77
CA ASP A 163 -33.18 8.64 7.61
C ASP A 163 -34.08 8.31 6.41
N PHE A 164 -33.51 8.02 5.25
CA PHE A 164 -34.26 7.99 3.98
C PHE A 164 -34.47 6.59 3.39
N ASP A 165 -33.62 5.61 3.70
CA ASP A 165 -33.64 4.31 3.03
C ASP A 165 -33.29 3.10 3.91
N PHE A 166 -33.80 1.94 3.51
CA PHE A 166 -33.25 0.64 3.90
C PHE A 166 -32.28 0.18 2.81
N GLU A 167 -31.16 -0.41 3.21
CA GLU A 167 -30.19 -0.95 2.26
C GLU A 167 -30.43 -2.46 2.07
N ILE A 168 -30.70 -2.88 0.84
CA ILE A 168 -30.65 -4.28 0.44
C ILE A 168 -29.21 -4.62 0.11
N VAL A 169 -28.62 -5.50 0.91
CA VAL A 169 -27.23 -5.91 0.78
C VAL A 169 -27.08 -7.40 0.55
N LYS A 170 -26.07 -7.79 -0.20
CA LYS A 170 -25.75 -9.19 -0.47
C LYS A 170 -24.51 -9.61 0.30
N CYS A 171 -24.62 -10.63 1.14
CA CYS A 171 -23.49 -11.14 1.89
C CYS A 171 -22.45 -11.77 0.95
N VAL A 172 -21.20 -11.30 0.99
CA VAL A 172 -20.14 -11.83 0.09
C VAL A 172 -19.80 -13.30 0.37
N LYS A 173 -20.05 -13.78 1.60
CA LYS A 173 -19.70 -15.15 2.00
C LYS A 173 -20.72 -16.20 1.54
N CYS A 174 -22.01 -15.90 1.65
CA CYS A 174 -23.07 -16.87 1.38
C CYS A 174 -24.08 -16.43 0.31
N LEU A 175 -23.87 -15.24 -0.26
CA LEU A 175 -24.67 -14.63 -1.33
C LEU A 175 -26.14 -14.33 -0.95
N GLU A 176 -26.48 -14.47 0.33
CA GLU A 176 -27.82 -14.19 0.85
C GLU A 176 -28.09 -12.69 0.91
N TYR A 177 -29.30 -12.29 0.55
CA TYR A 177 -29.78 -10.91 0.71
C TYR A 177 -30.14 -10.63 2.16
N ASN A 178 -29.78 -9.45 2.64
CA ASN A 178 -30.06 -8.93 3.97
C ASN A 178 -30.52 -7.48 3.84
N ILE A 179 -31.27 -7.02 4.83
CA ILE A 179 -31.74 -5.65 4.91
C ILE A 179 -30.99 -4.99 6.06
N LEU A 180 -30.33 -3.87 5.79
CA LEU A 180 -29.69 -3.04 6.80
C LEU A 180 -30.50 -1.75 6.99
N ASP A 181 -30.61 -1.35 8.25
CA ASP A 181 -31.11 -0.04 8.65
C ASP A 181 -29.99 0.67 9.39
N ASN A 182 -29.23 1.49 8.65
CA ASN A 182 -28.06 2.19 9.19
C ASN A 182 -28.46 3.50 9.92
N GLY A 183 -29.72 3.93 9.80
CA GLY A 183 -30.26 5.14 10.40
C GLY A 183 -29.74 6.45 9.79
N PRO A 184 -30.14 7.60 10.36
CA PRO A 184 -29.84 8.91 9.79
C PRO A 184 -28.39 9.33 9.96
N GLY A 185 -28.02 10.38 9.24
CA GLY A 185 -26.85 11.19 9.55
C GLY A 185 -25.52 10.64 9.02
N ILE A 186 -25.54 9.72 8.06
CA ILE A 186 -24.35 9.12 7.46
C ILE A 186 -24.09 9.79 6.11
N LYS A 187 -23.00 10.56 6.02
CA LYS A 187 -22.62 11.26 4.78
C LYS A 187 -21.69 10.43 3.91
N ARG A 188 -20.79 9.69 4.55
CA ARG A 188 -19.82 8.85 3.86
C ARG A 188 -19.51 7.62 4.68
N TYR A 189 -19.58 6.46 4.04
CA TYR A 189 -19.28 5.19 4.65
C TYR A 189 -18.52 4.26 3.70
N ARG A 190 -17.99 3.18 4.26
CA ARG A 190 -17.45 2.02 3.56
C ARG A 190 -18.03 0.76 4.17
N PHE A 191 -18.02 -0.34 3.44
CA PHE A 191 -18.61 -1.59 3.91
C PHE A 191 -17.67 -2.78 3.79
N LEU A 192 -17.87 -3.75 4.67
CA LEU A 192 -17.15 -5.03 4.70
C LEU A 192 -18.14 -6.19 4.78
N ASN A 193 -17.81 -7.27 4.06
CA ASN A 193 -18.55 -8.53 4.00
C ASN A 193 -19.94 -8.47 3.34
N TYR A 194 -20.32 -7.34 2.74
CA TYR A 194 -21.49 -7.25 1.89
C TYR A 194 -21.23 -6.39 0.64
N GLU A 195 -22.12 -6.51 -0.33
CA GLU A 195 -22.27 -5.61 -1.48
C GLU A 195 -23.61 -4.90 -1.35
N LEU A 196 -23.65 -3.57 -1.52
CA LEU A 196 -24.91 -2.84 -1.63
C LEU A 196 -25.55 -3.16 -2.99
N VAL A 197 -26.80 -3.60 -2.96
CA VAL A 197 -27.54 -4.00 -4.17
C VAL A 197 -28.55 -2.93 -4.55
N GLU A 198 -29.31 -2.46 -3.58
CA GLU A 198 -30.43 -1.54 -3.80
C GLU A 198 -30.71 -0.75 -2.52
N GLU A 199 -31.18 0.48 -2.67
CA GLU A 199 -31.64 1.36 -1.60
C GLU A 199 -33.16 1.50 -1.72
N LEU A 200 -33.89 1.16 -0.66
CA LEU A 200 -35.35 1.17 -0.60
C LEU A 200 -35.83 2.37 0.24
N PRO A 201 -36.47 3.37 -0.38
CA PRO A 201 -36.93 4.55 0.34
C PRO A 201 -37.96 4.22 1.44
N LYS A 202 -37.72 4.72 2.66
CA LYS A 202 -38.58 4.49 3.84
C LYS A 202 -39.93 5.21 3.77
N ASP A 203 -40.09 6.16 2.84
CA ASP A 203 -41.39 6.79 2.56
C ASP A 203 -42.34 5.87 1.77
N ILE A 204 -41.80 4.83 1.12
CA ILE A 204 -42.54 3.85 0.32
C ILE A 204 -42.60 2.49 1.02
N TYR A 205 -41.50 2.07 1.65
CA TYR A 205 -41.34 0.74 2.25
C TYR A 205 -41.25 0.81 3.78
N ASP A 206 -41.78 -0.21 4.46
CA ASP A 206 -41.56 -0.45 5.89
C ASP A 206 -40.78 -1.78 6.07
N LEU A 207 -40.21 -2.04 7.25
CA LEU A 207 -39.40 -3.24 7.54
C LEU A 207 -40.14 -4.58 7.30
N GLU A 208 -41.48 -4.58 7.27
CA GLU A 208 -42.28 -5.76 6.96
C GLU A 208 -42.53 -5.93 5.46
N LYS A 209 -42.42 -4.85 4.67
CA LYS A 209 -42.62 -4.81 3.21
C LYS A 209 -41.33 -4.78 2.39
N ALA A 210 -40.19 -4.46 3.01
CA ALA A 210 -38.85 -4.53 2.45
C ALA A 210 -38.30 -5.96 2.53
#